data_AF-A5C594-F1
#
_entry.id   AF-A5C594-F1
#
_cell.length_a   1.000
_cell.length_b   1.000
_cell.length_c   1.000
_cell.angle_alpha   90.00
_cell.angle_beta   90.00
_cell.angle_gamma   90.00
#
_symmetry.space_group_name_H-M   'P 1'
#
loop_
_entity.id
_entity.type
_entity.pdbx_description
1 polymer ?
#
loop_
_entity_poly.entity_id
_entity_poly.type
_entity_poly.pdbx_seq_one_letter_code
_entity_poly.pdbx_strand_id
1 'polypeptide(L)'
;MGFPLSHYCCFLCVIVLLPVLCKCEDTFTYSRATYYGSSDGLGTPTGACGFGEYGRNVNGGNVGAVSRLYRDGTGCGACYQVRCKMTNLCADDGTKVVVTDHGGGDDTDFILSQRGFSMLARPNKTADLFAYGAVGVEYRRVPCQYPGSNIFFKVHENSRFPDYLSLVMLYQAGLSDITAVDIWQEDSQVMEEHEEELWRSVGHA
;
A
#
# COMPACT_ATOMS: atom_id res chain seq x y z
N MET A 1 2.49 -30.45 43.73
CA MET A 1 1.48 -30.57 42.67
C MET A 1 2.21 -30.45 41.34
N GLY A 2 2.59 -31.57 40.73
CA GLY A 2 3.31 -31.60 39.46
C GLY A 2 2.32 -31.88 38.33
N PHE A 3 2.29 -31.03 37.30
CA PHE A 3 1.47 -31.27 36.12
C PHE A 3 2.01 -32.51 35.36
N PRO A 4 1.16 -33.43 34.91
CA PRO A 4 1.61 -34.68 34.29
C PRO A 4 2.34 -34.41 32.97
N LEU A 5 3.43 -35.16 32.73
CA LEU A 5 4.31 -35.05 31.54
C LEU A 5 3.55 -35.05 30.19
N SER A 6 2.38 -35.67 30.15
CA SER A 6 1.47 -35.72 29.01
C SER A 6 0.91 -34.35 28.59
N HIS A 7 0.68 -33.44 29.56
CA HIS A 7 0.21 -32.07 29.26
C HIS A 7 1.31 -31.19 28.67
N TYR A 8 2.57 -31.37 29.12
CA TYR A 8 3.71 -30.67 28.54
C TYR A 8 3.93 -31.04 27.07
N CYS A 9 3.73 -32.32 26.71
CA CYS A 9 3.89 -32.78 25.33
C CYS A 9 2.80 -32.21 24.40
N CYS A 10 1.55 -32.08 24.87
CA CYS A 10 0.48 -31.40 24.13
C CYS A 10 0.74 -29.91 23.97
N PHE A 11 1.14 -29.20 25.04
CA PHE A 11 1.48 -27.77 24.96
C PHE A 11 2.67 -27.50 24.04
N LEU A 12 3.71 -28.34 24.08
CA LEU A 12 4.84 -28.26 23.14
C LEU A 12 4.41 -28.52 21.70
N CYS A 13 3.55 -29.52 21.44
CA CYS A 13 3.02 -29.77 20.10
C CYS A 13 2.21 -28.58 19.59
N VAL A 14 1.37 -27.95 20.42
CA VAL A 14 0.57 -26.78 20.03
C VAL A 14 1.46 -25.58 19.73
N ILE A 15 2.47 -25.29 20.57
CA ILE A 15 3.43 -24.18 20.35
C ILE A 15 4.30 -24.41 19.09
N VAL A 16 4.64 -25.66 18.77
CA VAL A 16 5.45 -26.01 17.58
C VAL A 16 4.60 -26.10 16.30
N LEU A 17 3.30 -26.44 16.39
CA LEU A 17 2.39 -26.53 15.24
C LEU A 17 1.71 -25.19 14.89
N LEU A 18 1.51 -24.29 15.86
CA LEU A 18 0.98 -22.93 15.62
C LEU A 18 1.77 -22.09 14.59
N PRO A 19 3.11 -22.08 14.55
CA PRO A 19 3.85 -21.31 13.54
C PRO A 19 3.74 -21.89 12.12
N VAL A 20 3.28 -23.14 11.96
CA VAL A 20 3.07 -23.76 10.63
C VAL A 20 1.83 -23.19 9.93
N LEU A 21 0.90 -22.57 10.67
CA LEU A 21 -0.29 -21.92 10.13
C LEU A 21 -0.07 -20.46 9.72
N CYS A 22 1.16 -19.93 9.88
CA CYS A 22 1.53 -18.65 9.29
C CYS A 22 1.74 -18.84 7.78
N LYS A 23 0.64 -19.02 7.04
CA LYS A 23 0.64 -18.94 5.59
C LYS A 23 0.99 -17.50 5.22
N CYS A 24 2.27 -17.24 4.96
CA CYS A 24 2.66 -16.12 4.13
C CYS A 24 1.96 -16.36 2.79
N GLU A 25 0.94 -15.57 2.47
CA GLU A 25 0.15 -15.72 1.26
C GLU A 25 1.00 -15.31 0.06
N ASP A 26 1.92 -16.19 -0.34
CA ASP A 26 2.85 -15.99 -1.45
C ASP A 26 2.19 -16.35 -2.79
N THR A 27 0.88 -16.12 -2.89
CA THR A 27 0.11 -16.42 -4.10
C THR A 27 -0.24 -15.12 -4.78
N PHE A 28 -0.01 -15.09 -6.09
CA PHE A 28 -0.41 -13.95 -6.91
C PHE A 28 -1.92 -13.97 -7.16
N THR A 29 -2.54 -12.79 -7.07
CA THR A 29 -3.94 -12.57 -7.43
C THR A 29 -4.00 -11.98 -8.84
N TYR A 30 -4.88 -12.53 -9.69
CA TYR A 30 -5.09 -12.02 -11.04
C TYR A 30 -5.98 -10.78 -11.04
N SER A 31 -5.66 -9.82 -11.91
CA SER A 31 -6.42 -8.59 -12.11
C SER A 31 -6.08 -7.97 -13.47
N ARG A 32 -6.49 -6.72 -13.67
CA ARG A 32 -6.08 -5.86 -14.78
C ARG A 32 -5.43 -4.59 -14.26
N ALA A 33 -4.52 -4.06 -15.06
CA ALA A 33 -3.92 -2.75 -14.84
C ALA A 33 -4.10 -1.88 -16.08
N THR A 34 -4.35 -0.59 -15.85
CA THR A 34 -4.26 0.47 -16.87
C THR A 34 -3.38 1.60 -16.32
N TYR A 35 -3.37 2.76 -16.98
CA TYR A 35 -2.59 3.90 -16.56
C TYR A 35 -3.35 5.22 -16.71
N TYR A 36 -2.98 6.20 -15.89
CA TYR A 36 -3.38 7.60 -16.09
C TYR A 36 -2.22 8.43 -16.62
N GLY A 37 -2.53 9.56 -17.26
CA GLY A 37 -1.53 10.50 -17.76
C GLY A 37 -1.19 11.60 -16.77
N SER A 38 0.07 12.00 -16.74
CA SER A 38 0.57 13.19 -16.06
C SER A 38 1.65 13.85 -16.93
N SER A 39 1.94 15.13 -16.71
CA SER A 39 2.85 15.91 -17.57
C SER A 39 4.28 15.37 -17.63
N ASP A 40 4.76 14.71 -16.58
CA ASP A 40 6.08 14.09 -16.48
C ASP A 40 6.03 12.56 -16.36
N GLY A 41 4.84 11.97 -16.50
CA GLY A 41 4.61 10.53 -16.38
C GLY A 41 4.68 9.95 -14.97
N LEU A 42 4.89 10.77 -13.93
CA LEU A 42 4.89 10.34 -12.53
C LEU A 42 3.47 10.36 -11.94
N GLY A 43 3.34 10.25 -10.61
CA GLY A 43 2.04 10.31 -9.96
C GLY A 43 1.40 11.71 -9.92
N THR A 44 0.29 11.85 -9.21
CA THR A 44 -0.36 13.14 -8.93
C THR A 44 -0.23 13.51 -7.45
N PRO A 45 -0.19 14.81 -7.11
CA PRO A 45 -0.16 15.24 -5.72
C PRO A 45 -1.54 15.17 -5.03
N THR A 46 -2.62 14.97 -5.80
CA THR A 46 -4.01 15.05 -5.34
C THR A 46 -4.67 13.68 -5.16
N GLY A 47 -3.87 12.62 -4.94
CA GLY A 47 -4.42 11.28 -4.72
C GLY A 47 -5.14 11.18 -3.36
N ALA A 48 -6.14 10.31 -3.28
CA ALA A 48 -7.02 10.10 -2.12
C ALA A 48 -6.31 9.61 -0.83
N CYS A 49 -4.99 9.42 -0.87
CA CYS A 49 -4.16 9.12 0.29
C CYS A 49 -3.56 10.37 0.95
N GLY A 50 -3.77 11.57 0.41
CA GLY A 50 -3.32 12.83 1.04
C GLY A 50 -1.81 13.05 1.06
N PHE A 51 -1.06 12.27 0.29
CA PHE A 51 0.41 12.32 0.32
C PHE A 51 1.00 13.59 -0.31
N GLY A 52 0.23 14.38 -1.06
CA GLY A 52 0.74 15.57 -1.72
C GLY A 52 1.87 15.24 -2.69
N GLU A 53 2.85 16.15 -2.79
CA GLU A 53 4.00 15.99 -3.67
C GLU A 53 4.86 14.75 -3.36
N TYR A 54 4.84 14.25 -2.12
CA TYR A 54 5.49 12.98 -1.79
C TYR A 54 4.85 11.81 -2.54
N GLY A 55 3.52 11.75 -2.60
CA GLY A 55 2.76 10.67 -3.25
C GLY A 55 3.04 10.57 -4.75
N ARG A 56 3.31 11.69 -5.40
CA ARG A 56 3.72 11.73 -6.81
C ARG A 56 5.06 11.02 -7.06
N ASN A 57 6.02 11.21 -6.14
CA ASN A 57 7.43 10.90 -6.35
C ASN A 57 7.90 9.62 -5.64
N VAL A 58 7.13 9.13 -4.66
CA VAL A 58 7.50 7.94 -3.88
C VAL A 58 7.80 6.76 -4.81
N ASN A 59 8.82 5.98 -4.45
CA ASN A 59 9.27 4.82 -5.25
C ASN A 59 9.63 5.19 -6.71
N GLY A 60 10.16 6.40 -6.92
CA GLY A 60 10.54 6.91 -8.24
C GLY A 60 9.35 7.15 -9.18
N GLY A 61 8.16 7.40 -8.60
CA GLY A 61 6.90 7.58 -9.32
C GLY A 61 6.29 6.28 -9.83
N ASN A 62 6.78 5.11 -9.42
CA ASN A 62 6.07 3.84 -9.60
C ASN A 62 4.95 3.74 -8.56
N VAL A 63 3.86 4.45 -8.84
CA VAL A 63 2.71 4.63 -7.97
C VAL A 63 1.42 4.36 -8.72
N GLY A 64 0.31 4.23 -8.01
CA GLY A 64 -0.97 4.00 -8.65
C GLY A 64 -2.16 4.15 -7.71
N ALA A 65 -3.31 4.31 -8.33
CA ALA A 65 -4.60 4.19 -7.71
C ALA A 65 -5.02 2.72 -7.68
N VAL A 66 -5.76 2.34 -6.64
CA VAL A 66 -6.32 0.98 -6.51
C VAL A 66 -7.79 1.01 -6.15
N SER A 67 -8.52 -0.06 -6.49
CA SER A 67 -9.94 -0.19 -6.13
C SER A 67 -10.09 -0.89 -4.76
N ARG A 68 -10.32 -2.20 -4.73
CA ARG A 68 -10.57 -3.01 -3.51
C ARG A 68 -9.41 -2.99 -2.52
N LEU A 69 -8.19 -2.73 -2.99
CA LEU A 69 -7.01 -2.67 -2.13
C LEU A 69 -6.91 -1.36 -1.35
N TYR A 70 -7.68 -0.32 -1.71
CA TYR A 70 -7.70 0.96 -1.01
C TYR A 70 -8.20 0.82 0.42
N ARG A 71 -9.22 -0.04 0.64
CA ARG A 71 -9.77 -0.39 1.96
C ARG A 71 -10.01 0.84 2.83
N ASP A 72 -10.77 1.79 2.29
CA ASP A 72 -11.11 3.05 2.94
C ASP A 72 -9.88 3.78 3.51
N GLY A 73 -8.80 3.81 2.73
CA GLY A 73 -7.53 4.44 3.07
C GLY A 73 -6.55 3.57 3.85
N THR A 74 -6.97 2.44 4.44
CA THR A 74 -6.05 1.50 5.14
C THR A 74 -5.01 0.89 4.19
N GLY A 75 -5.29 0.87 2.88
CA GLY A 75 -4.35 0.48 1.84
C GLY A 75 -3.35 1.56 1.41
N CYS A 76 -3.48 2.80 1.87
CA CYS A 76 -2.56 3.86 1.51
C CYS A 76 -1.13 3.56 1.96
N GLY A 77 -0.17 3.79 1.07
CA GLY A 77 1.25 3.50 1.32
C GLY A 77 1.62 2.02 1.16
N ALA A 78 0.66 1.11 0.95
CA ALA A 78 0.93 -0.30 0.70
C ALA A 78 1.75 -0.52 -0.58
N CYS A 79 2.62 -1.54 -0.56
CA CYS A 79 3.40 -1.93 -1.73
C CYS A 79 2.93 -3.26 -2.32
N TYR A 80 2.82 -3.29 -3.64
CA TYR A 80 2.47 -4.50 -4.39
C TYR A 80 3.49 -4.75 -5.49
N GLN A 81 3.89 -6.01 -5.67
CA GLN A 81 4.56 -6.44 -6.90
C GLN A 81 3.47 -6.70 -7.93
N VAL A 82 3.51 -5.98 -9.04
CA VAL A 82 2.56 -6.11 -10.15
C VAL A 82 3.31 -6.63 -11.37
N ARG A 83 2.80 -7.71 -11.97
CA ARG A 83 3.44 -8.41 -13.10
C ARG A 83 2.44 -8.55 -14.24
N CYS A 84 2.84 -8.15 -15.43
CA CYS A 84 2.03 -8.37 -16.62
C CYS A 84 2.30 -9.77 -17.20
N LYS A 85 1.26 -10.43 -17.72
CA LYS A 85 1.31 -11.83 -18.19
C LYS A 85 1.57 -12.03 -19.68
N MET A 86 1.58 -10.97 -20.47
CA MET A 86 1.84 -11.06 -21.92
C MET A 86 3.34 -11.24 -22.16
N THR A 87 3.81 -12.48 -22.32
CA THR A 87 5.23 -12.85 -22.41
C THR A 87 6.00 -12.16 -23.54
N ASN A 88 5.32 -11.77 -24.62
CA ASN A 88 5.88 -11.04 -25.75
C ASN A 88 6.13 -9.55 -25.47
N LEU A 89 5.50 -8.98 -24.43
CA LEU A 89 5.55 -7.56 -24.10
C LEU A 89 6.14 -7.29 -22.73
N CYS A 90 5.89 -8.17 -21.76
CA CYS A 90 6.01 -7.87 -20.35
C CYS A 90 7.28 -8.43 -19.72
N ALA A 91 7.89 -7.63 -18.85
CA ALA A 91 9.04 -8.04 -18.06
C ALA A 91 8.64 -9.11 -17.05
N ASP A 92 9.52 -10.08 -16.82
CA ASP A 92 9.18 -11.26 -16.01
C ASP A 92 8.91 -10.90 -14.55
N ASP A 93 9.65 -9.93 -14.01
CA ASP A 93 9.50 -9.46 -12.63
C ASP A 93 8.45 -8.36 -12.46
N GLY A 94 8.05 -7.68 -13.54
CA GLY A 94 7.14 -6.54 -13.48
C GLY A 94 7.70 -5.36 -12.67
N THR A 95 6.84 -4.68 -11.91
CA THR A 95 7.22 -3.51 -11.11
C THR A 95 6.63 -3.54 -9.70
N LYS A 96 7.32 -2.91 -8.76
CA LYS A 96 6.79 -2.63 -7.42
C LYS A 96 6.07 -1.29 -7.45
N VAL A 97 4.83 -1.26 -6.99
CA VAL A 97 3.96 -0.08 -6.99
C VAL A 97 3.61 0.29 -5.56
N VAL A 98 3.62 1.59 -5.25
CA VAL A 98 3.07 2.13 -3.99
C VAL A 98 1.66 2.65 -4.24
N VAL A 99 0.72 2.31 -3.35
CA VAL A 99 -0.65 2.81 -3.39
C VAL A 99 -0.67 4.25 -2.88
N THR A 100 -1.12 5.17 -3.72
CA THR A 100 -1.15 6.61 -3.40
C THR A 100 -2.49 7.26 -3.68
N ASP A 101 -3.45 6.50 -4.21
CA ASP A 101 -4.75 7.02 -4.64
C ASP A 101 -5.80 5.89 -4.65
N HIS A 102 -7.05 6.28 -4.82
CA HIS A 102 -8.20 5.40 -5.00
C HIS A 102 -8.76 5.54 -6.41
N GLY A 103 -8.96 4.42 -7.09
CA GLY A 103 -9.49 4.43 -8.45
C GLY A 103 -9.59 3.02 -9.02
N GLY A 104 -10.62 2.81 -9.84
CA GLY A 104 -10.87 1.54 -10.48
C GLY A 104 -11.72 1.70 -11.73
N GLY A 105 -11.80 0.62 -12.50
CA GLY A 105 -12.66 0.50 -13.68
C GLY A 105 -13.05 -0.96 -13.90
N ASP A 106 -13.57 -1.29 -15.08
CA ASP A 106 -14.04 -2.64 -15.44
C ASP A 106 -12.97 -3.73 -15.18
N ASP A 107 -13.11 -4.40 -14.02
CA ASP A 107 -12.21 -5.43 -13.50
C ASP A 107 -10.74 -5.01 -13.40
N THR A 108 -10.49 -3.72 -13.14
CA THR A 108 -9.14 -3.14 -13.00
C THR A 108 -8.89 -2.75 -11.55
N ASP A 109 -8.03 -3.49 -10.84
CA ASP A 109 -7.63 -3.13 -9.48
C ASP A 109 -6.49 -2.11 -9.44
N PHE A 110 -5.82 -1.83 -10.57
CA PHE A 110 -4.67 -0.91 -10.63
C PHE A 110 -4.80 0.12 -11.77
N ILE A 111 -4.77 1.40 -11.43
CA ILE A 111 -4.55 2.49 -12.39
C ILE A 111 -3.19 3.12 -12.07
N LEU A 112 -2.16 2.72 -12.82
CA LEU A 112 -0.77 3.08 -12.55
C LEU A 112 -0.43 4.46 -13.12
N SER A 113 0.61 5.09 -12.59
CA SER A 113 1.28 6.19 -13.32
C SER A 113 1.86 5.67 -14.65
N GLN A 114 2.09 6.56 -15.61
CA GLN A 114 2.74 6.16 -16.88
C GLN A 114 4.11 5.51 -16.61
N ARG A 115 4.88 6.04 -15.64
CA ARG A 115 6.14 5.48 -15.20
C ARG A 115 5.96 4.05 -14.69
N GLY A 116 5.03 3.83 -13.77
CA GLY A 116 4.72 2.51 -13.21
C GLY A 116 4.27 1.50 -14.27
N PHE A 117 3.38 1.92 -15.18
CA PHE A 117 2.90 1.08 -16.28
C PHE A 117 4.02 0.73 -17.27
N SER A 118 4.90 1.69 -17.59
CA SER A 118 6.04 1.46 -18.49
C SER A 118 7.00 0.38 -17.99
N MET A 119 7.14 0.25 -16.66
CA MET A 119 8.00 -0.73 -16.01
C MET A 119 7.46 -2.16 -16.07
N LEU A 120 6.20 -2.36 -16.48
CA LEU A 120 5.68 -3.69 -16.78
C LEU A 120 6.22 -4.23 -18.11
N ALA A 121 6.70 -3.37 -19.02
CA ALA A 121 7.18 -3.78 -20.34
C ALA A 121 8.66 -4.20 -20.31
N ARG A 122 9.03 -5.08 -21.23
CA ARG A 122 10.43 -5.35 -21.58
C ARG A 122 11.05 -4.14 -22.28
N PRO A 123 12.39 -4.03 -22.34
CA PRO A 123 13.06 -3.01 -23.14
C PRO A 123 12.52 -2.98 -24.58
N ASN A 124 12.26 -1.77 -25.10
CA ASN A 124 11.67 -1.52 -26.42
C ASN A 124 10.22 -2.00 -26.64
N LYS A 125 9.52 -2.45 -25.59
CA LYS A 125 8.10 -2.87 -25.66
C LYS A 125 7.13 -1.92 -24.97
N THR A 126 7.63 -0.80 -24.45
CA THR A 126 6.82 0.21 -23.77
C THR A 126 5.71 0.76 -24.67
N ALA A 127 6.03 1.21 -25.89
CA ALA A 127 5.02 1.76 -26.81
C ALA A 127 3.94 0.73 -27.17
N ASP A 128 4.34 -0.51 -27.44
CA ASP A 128 3.43 -1.63 -27.68
C ASP A 128 2.51 -1.85 -26.46
N LEU A 129 3.05 -1.87 -25.24
CA LEU A 129 2.27 -2.03 -24.00
C LEU A 129 1.25 -0.88 -23.83
N PHE A 130 1.67 0.37 -24.07
CA PHE A 130 0.78 1.54 -24.01
C PHE A 130 -0.36 1.46 -25.03
N ALA A 131 -0.10 0.93 -26.22
CA ALA A 131 -1.12 0.76 -27.26
C ALA A 131 -2.25 -0.22 -26.87
N TYR A 132 -2.01 -1.15 -25.93
CA TYR A 132 -3.06 -2.02 -25.39
C TYR A 132 -4.02 -1.27 -24.45
N GLY A 133 -3.60 -0.15 -23.84
CA GLY A 133 -4.36 0.65 -22.89
C GLY A 133 -4.54 -0.02 -21.51
N ALA A 134 -5.02 -1.26 -21.49
CA ALA A 134 -5.18 -2.07 -20.29
C ALA A 134 -4.68 -3.48 -20.52
N VAL A 135 -4.01 -4.06 -19.53
CA VAL A 135 -3.37 -5.37 -19.63
C VAL A 135 -3.73 -6.26 -18.44
N GLY A 136 -3.80 -7.57 -18.69
CA GLY A 136 -3.93 -8.55 -17.62
C GLY A 136 -2.66 -8.59 -16.77
N VAL A 137 -2.82 -8.48 -15.46
CA VAL A 137 -1.73 -8.53 -14.49
C VAL A 137 -2.01 -9.57 -13.43
N GLU A 138 -0.95 -9.94 -12.73
CA GLU A 138 -1.04 -10.58 -11.43
C GLU A 138 -0.32 -9.72 -10.41
N TYR A 139 -0.77 -9.72 -9.16
CA TYR A 139 -0.13 -8.94 -8.11
C TYR A 139 -0.07 -9.69 -6.78
N ARG A 140 0.86 -9.31 -5.93
CA ARG A 140 0.92 -9.74 -4.52
C ARG A 140 1.44 -8.61 -3.64
N ARG A 141 1.06 -8.59 -2.37
CA ARG A 141 1.58 -7.66 -1.37
C ARG A 141 3.07 -7.93 -1.14
N VAL A 142 3.90 -6.90 -1.06
CA VAL A 142 5.33 -7.01 -0.75
C VAL A 142 5.76 -5.95 0.26
N PRO A 143 6.83 -6.17 1.04
CA PRO A 143 7.28 -5.17 2.00
C PRO A 143 7.71 -3.87 1.32
N CYS A 144 7.23 -2.72 1.80
CA CYS A 144 7.75 -1.40 1.42
C CYS A 144 9.16 -1.20 1.96
N GLN A 145 10.00 -0.51 1.19
CA GLN A 145 11.41 -0.25 1.54
C GLN A 145 11.73 1.20 1.26
N TYR A 146 12.20 1.91 2.28
CA TYR A 146 12.59 3.31 2.20
C TYR A 146 13.96 3.50 2.89
N PRO A 147 15.06 3.09 2.24
CA PRO A 147 16.40 3.14 2.85
C PRO A 147 16.76 4.56 3.30
N GLY A 148 17.25 4.68 4.54
CA GLY A 148 17.64 5.98 5.11
C GLY A 148 16.46 6.88 5.51
N SER A 149 15.21 6.40 5.43
CA SER A 149 14.03 7.12 5.89
C SER A 149 13.38 6.41 7.05
N ASN A 150 12.89 7.17 8.02
CA ASN A 150 12.03 6.69 9.10
C ASN A 150 10.58 7.10 8.82
N ILE A 151 9.63 6.48 9.52
CA ILE A 151 8.23 6.93 9.50
C ILE A 151 8.17 8.42 9.83
N PHE A 152 7.39 9.18 9.06
CA PHE A 152 7.28 10.62 9.20
C PHE A 152 5.81 11.02 9.28
N PHE A 153 5.46 11.82 10.29
CA PHE A 153 4.11 12.33 10.50
C PHE A 153 4.05 13.77 9.98
N LYS A 154 3.19 14.01 8.98
CA LYS A 154 2.93 15.34 8.41
C LYS A 154 1.53 15.77 8.84
N VAL A 155 1.39 17.01 9.34
CA VAL A 155 0.08 17.64 9.51
C VAL A 155 -0.52 17.91 8.13
N HIS A 156 -1.71 17.36 7.88
CA HIS A 156 -2.39 17.51 6.60
C HIS A 156 -2.88 18.95 6.41
N GLU A 157 -2.98 19.39 5.16
CA GLU A 157 -3.41 20.75 4.81
C GLU A 157 -4.88 21.01 5.19
N ASN A 158 -5.69 19.94 5.30
CA ASN A 158 -7.07 20.04 5.78
C ASN A 158 -7.20 20.08 7.31
N SER A 159 -6.09 19.99 8.07
CA SER A 159 -6.11 20.20 9.52
C SER A 159 -6.47 21.65 9.84
N ARG A 160 -7.31 21.87 10.85
CA ARG A 160 -7.78 23.18 11.28
C ARG A 160 -7.60 23.34 12.78
N PHE A 161 -6.55 24.04 13.19
CA PHE A 161 -6.35 24.35 14.60
C PHE A 161 -7.38 25.39 15.09
N PRO A 162 -7.96 25.24 16.29
CA PRO A 162 -7.73 24.16 17.26
C PRO A 162 -8.66 22.95 17.11
N ASP A 163 -9.65 23.02 16.21
CA ASP A 163 -10.80 22.10 16.23
C ASP A 163 -10.55 20.72 15.61
N TYR A 164 -9.53 20.58 14.75
CA TYR A 164 -9.33 19.35 13.97
C TYR A 164 -7.87 19.11 13.60
N LEU A 165 -7.34 17.98 14.08
CA LEU A 165 -6.03 17.46 13.69
C LEU A 165 -6.17 16.35 12.65
N SER A 166 -5.49 16.50 11.52
CA SER A 166 -5.37 15.46 10.49
C SER A 166 -3.89 15.21 10.22
N LEU A 167 -3.50 13.94 10.24
CA LEU A 167 -2.12 13.50 10.07
C LEU A 167 -2.01 12.56 8.88
N VAL A 168 -0.91 12.68 8.15
CA VAL A 168 -0.54 11.77 7.08
C VAL A 168 0.80 11.15 7.42
N MET A 169 0.87 9.82 7.33
CA MET A 169 2.06 9.03 7.66
C MET A 169 2.80 8.66 6.38
N LEU A 170 4.06 9.07 6.30
CA LEU A 170 4.94 8.82 5.16
C LEU A 170 6.01 7.79 5.52
N TYR A 171 6.59 7.15 4.51
CA TYR A 171 7.72 6.21 4.67
C TYR A 171 7.46 5.02 5.60
N GLN A 172 6.20 4.56 5.69
CA GLN A 172 5.88 3.34 6.41
C GLN A 172 6.51 2.12 5.69
N ALA A 173 7.64 1.64 6.19
CA ALA A 173 8.30 0.45 5.67
C ALA A 173 7.65 -0.84 6.19
N GLY A 174 7.91 -1.97 5.53
CA GLY A 174 7.41 -3.28 5.93
C GLY A 174 6.14 -3.72 5.21
N LEU A 175 5.51 -4.80 5.69
CA LEU A 175 4.38 -5.45 5.03
C LEU A 175 3.01 -5.06 5.60
N SER A 176 2.98 -4.64 6.87
CA SER A 176 1.76 -4.40 7.64
C SER A 176 1.07 -3.09 7.29
N ASP A 177 -0.20 -2.96 7.64
CA ASP A 177 -0.96 -1.71 7.59
C ASP A 177 -0.89 -0.97 8.93
N ILE A 178 -1.11 0.34 8.94
CA ILE A 178 -1.37 1.10 10.16
C ILE A 178 -2.87 1.01 10.44
N THR A 179 -3.21 0.50 11.62
CA THR A 179 -4.59 0.21 12.03
C THR A 179 -5.02 0.93 13.30
N ALA A 180 -4.13 1.71 13.91
CA ALA A 180 -4.46 2.66 14.97
C ALA A 180 -3.36 3.72 15.08
N VAL A 181 -3.72 4.93 15.49
CA VAL A 181 -2.81 6.01 15.86
C VAL A 181 -3.39 6.72 17.07
N ASP A 182 -2.70 6.65 18.20
CA ASP A 182 -3.08 7.32 19.44
C ASP A 182 -2.18 8.51 19.70
N ILE A 183 -2.76 9.59 20.21
CA ILE A 183 -2.04 10.83 20.55
C ILE A 183 -2.22 11.10 22.03
N TRP A 184 -1.11 11.32 22.74
CA TRP A 184 -1.11 11.70 24.14
C TRP A 184 -0.67 13.16 24.27
N GLN A 185 -1.49 13.98 24.94
CA GLN A 185 -1.14 15.35 25.28
C GLN A 185 -0.59 15.40 26.71
N GLU A 186 0.67 15.84 26.83
CA GLU A 186 1.43 15.83 28.10
C GLU A 186 0.73 16.65 29.20
N ASP A 187 0.16 17.80 28.84
CA ASP A 187 -0.51 18.71 29.78
C ASP A 187 -1.87 18.19 30.28
N SER A 188 -2.46 17.20 29.61
CA SER A 188 -3.83 16.73 29.84
C SER A 188 -3.92 15.52 30.77
N GLN A 189 -2.85 14.72 30.89
CA GLN A 189 -2.83 13.41 31.58
C GLN A 189 -3.98 12.45 31.20
N VAL A 190 -4.56 12.59 30.01
CA VAL A 190 -5.67 11.78 29.49
C VAL A 190 -5.32 11.26 28.09
N MET A 191 -5.50 9.96 27.84
CA MET A 191 -5.45 9.38 26.50
C MET A 191 -6.79 9.72 25.83
N GLU A 192 -6.77 10.43 24.71
CA GLU A 192 -7.97 10.58 23.89
C GLU A 192 -7.97 9.52 22.80
N GLU A 193 -8.84 8.52 22.94
CA GLU A 193 -9.17 7.55 21.89
C GLU A 193 -10.11 8.23 20.88
N HIS A 194 -9.58 8.68 19.75
CA HIS A 194 -10.36 9.28 18.66
C HIS A 194 -10.78 8.19 17.66
N GLU A 195 -11.65 7.28 18.09
CA GLU A 195 -12.01 6.07 17.32
C GLU A 195 -12.88 6.30 16.08
N GLU A 196 -13.53 7.46 15.88
CA GLU A 196 -14.43 7.66 14.71
C GLU A 196 -14.08 8.85 13.80
N GLU A 197 -13.48 9.93 14.30
CA GLU A 197 -13.14 11.11 13.47
C GLU A 197 -11.73 11.05 12.88
N LEU A 198 -10.79 10.36 13.52
CA LEU A 198 -9.42 10.21 13.02
C LEU A 198 -9.36 9.30 11.77
N TRP A 199 -10.25 8.32 11.63
CA TRP A 199 -10.32 7.50 10.41
C TRP A 199 -10.78 8.28 9.19
N ARG A 200 -11.71 9.23 9.36
CA ARG A 200 -12.05 10.17 8.29
C ARG A 200 -10.88 11.12 7.98
N SER A 201 -10.00 11.39 8.94
CA SER A 201 -8.86 12.29 8.76
C SER A 201 -7.61 11.64 8.17
N VAL A 202 -7.42 10.33 8.39
CA VAL A 202 -6.28 9.52 7.94
C VAL A 202 -6.60 8.72 6.68
N GLY A 203 -7.87 8.31 6.49
CA GLY A 203 -8.34 7.48 5.38
C GLY A 203 -9.09 8.22 4.26
N HIS A 204 -9.60 9.43 4.51
CA HIS A 204 -10.22 10.30 3.49
C HIS A 204 -9.47 11.64 3.41
N ALA A 205 -8.26 11.62 2.87
CA ALA A 205 -7.58 12.86 2.49
C ALA A 205 -7.86 13.20 1.02
#